data_AF-A0A937SRZ7-F1
#
_entry.id   AF-A0A937SRZ7-F1
#
_cell.length_a   1.000
_cell.length_b   1.000
_cell.length_c   1.000
_cell.angle_alpha   90.00
_cell.angle_beta   90.00
_cell.angle_gamma   90.00
#
_symmetry.space_group_name_H-M   'P 1'
#
loop_
_entity.id
_entity.type
_entity.pdbx_description
1 polymer ?
#
loop_
_entity_poly.entity_id
_entity_poly.type
_entity_poly.pdbx_seq_one_letter_code
_entity_poly.pdbx_strand_id
1 'polypeptide(L)' 'MRYSVTYDDLVAKWVVIDMKRDKQQVALVDTMAEAQRAAWLEEERWHKCTPDSEIYRQPAV' A
#
# COMPACT_ATOMS: atom_id res chain seq x y z
N MET A 1 -5.09 -6.76 2.18
CA MET A 1 -4.62 -5.57 1.45
C MET A 1 -4.08 -4.54 2.42
N ARG A 2 -2.79 -4.24 2.30
CA ARG A 2 -2.08 -3.20 3.08
C ARG A 2 -2.35 -1.78 2.56
N TYR A 3 -2.60 -1.66 1.25
CA TYR A 3 -2.79 -0.38 0.57
C TYR A 3 -4.28 -0.15 0.26
N SER A 4 -4.74 1.08 0.44
CA SER A 4 -6.09 1.53 0.10
C SER A 4 -6.04 2.51 -1.07
N VAL A 5 -7.03 2.46 -1.95
CA VAL A 5 -7.19 3.38 -3.07
C VAL A 5 -8.38 4.29 -2.77
N THR A 6 -8.20 5.60 -2.83
CA THR A 6 -9.25 6.59 -2.54
C THR A 6 -9.15 7.74 -3.53
N TYR A 7 -10.29 8.30 -3.94
CA TYR A 7 -10.32 9.51 -4.75
C TYR A 7 -10.28 10.74 -3.82
N ASP A 8 -9.39 11.68 -4.11
CA ASP A 8 -9.29 12.94 -3.39
C ASP A 8 -9.88 14.07 -4.25
N ASP A 9 -11.04 14.57 -3.83
CA ASP A 9 -11.79 15.61 -4.53
C ASP A 9 -11.07 16.97 -4.54
N LEU A 10 -10.16 17.24 -3.58
CA LEU A 10 -9.45 18.52 -3.50
C LEU A 10 -8.40 18.67 -4.60
N VAL A 11 -7.74 17.57 -4.94
CA VAL A 11 -6.71 17.51 -5.99
C VAL A 11 -7.19 16.82 -7.26
N ALA A 12 -8.45 16.35 -7.28
CA ALA A 12 -9.10 15.62 -8.37
C ALA A 12 -8.31 14.40 -8.86
N LYS A 13 -7.63 13.68 -7.94
CA LYS A 13 -6.70 12.58 -8.25
C LYS A 13 -6.98 11.36 -7.39
N TRP A 14 -6.55 10.19 -7.86
CA TRP A 14 -6.57 8.95 -7.11
C TRP A 14 -5.31 8.81 -6.25
N VAL A 15 -5.52 8.52 -4.98
CA VAL A 15 -4.49 8.41 -3.95
C VAL A 15 -4.37 6.95 -3.51
N VAL A 16 -3.14 6.48 -3.37
CA VAL A 16 -2.83 5.19 -2.73
C VAL A 16 -2.27 5.47 -1.34
N ILE A 17 -2.85 4.83 -0.32
CA ILE A 17 -2.54 5.06 1.10
C ILE A 17 -2.07 3.75 1.74
N ASP A 18 -0.92 3.74 2.41
CA ASP A 18 -0.45 2.61 3.23
C ASP A 18 -1.19 2.62 4.58
N MET A 19 -2.12 1.69 4.75
CA MET A 19 -2.94 1.58 5.96
C MET A 19 -2.16 1.03 7.18
N LYS A 20 -0.93 0.53 6.99
CA LYS A 20 -0.09 -0.05 8.05
C LYS A 20 1.03 0.88 8.52
N ARG A 21 1.38 1.93 7.74
CA ARG A 21 2.34 2.98 8.11
C ARG A 21 1.63 4.32 8.25
N ASP A 22 0.89 4.50 9.34
CA ASP A 22 0.29 5.79 9.72
C ASP A 22 -0.52 6.49 8.61
N LYS A 23 -1.17 5.70 7.73
CA LYS A 23 -1.92 6.19 6.57
C LYS A 23 -1.09 7.11 5.66
N GLN A 24 0.19 6.79 5.48
CA GLN A 24 1.06 7.54 4.59
C GLN A 24 0.61 7.42 3.12
N GLN A 25 0.61 8.54 2.41
CA GLN A 25 0.40 8.57 0.97
C GLN A 25 1.59 7.95 0.23
N VAL A 26 1.31 7.02 -0.66
CA VAL A 26 2.30 6.24 -1.42
C VAL A 26 2.33 6.63 -2.89
N ALA A 27 1.17 6.93 -3.48
CA ALA A 27 1.06 7.37 -4.86
C ALA A 27 -0.09 8.36 -5.07
N LEU A 28 0.04 9.18 -6.11
CA LEU A 28 -0.96 10.14 -6.58
C LEU A 28 -1.02 10.05 -8.11
N VAL A 29 -2.17 9.65 -8.66
CA VAL A 29 -2.32 9.36 -10.10
C VAL A 29 -3.67 9.84 -10.61
N ASP A 30 -3.81 9.97 -11.92
CA ASP A 30 -4.99 10.59 -12.53
C ASP A 30 -6.14 9.59 -12.73
N THR A 31 -5.84 8.29 -12.81
CA THR A 31 -6.85 7.25 -13.08
C THR A 31 -6.92 6.18 -11.98
N MET A 32 -8.13 5.63 -11.78
CA MET A 32 -8.36 4.53 -10.85
C MET A 32 -7.51 3.29 -11.20
N ALA A 33 -7.36 3.00 -12.49
CA ALA A 33 -6.59 1.85 -12.96
C ALA A 33 -5.09 1.99 -12.62
N GLU A 34 -4.53 3.19 -12.71
CA GLU A 34 -3.16 3.45 -12.27
C GLU A 34 -3.01 3.30 -10.76
N ALA A 35 -4.00 3.76 -9.99
CA ALA A 35 -3.95 3.68 -8.54
C ALA A 35 -4.01 2.22 -8.05
N GLN A 36 -4.85 1.40 -8.67
CA GLN A 36 -4.91 -0.04 -8.40
C GLN A 36 -3.60 -0.74 -8.77
N ARG A 37 -3.01 -0.42 -9.93
CA ARG A 37 -1.71 -0.96 -10.32
C ARG A 37 -0.61 -0.56 -9.35
N ALA A 38 -0.57 0.71 -8.92
CA ALA A 38 0.40 1.20 -7.96
C ALA A 38 0.26 0.50 -6.59
N ALA A 39 -0.98 0.34 -6.11
CA ALA A 39 -1.26 -0.40 -4.88
C ALA A 39 -0.79 -1.86 -4.95
N TRP A 40 -1.05 -2.54 -6.08
CA TRP A 40 -0.61 -3.91 -6.30
C TRP A 40 0.92 -4.04 -6.38
N LEU A 41 1.60 -3.14 -7.11
CA LEU A 41 3.06 -3.14 -7.21
C LEU A 41 3.74 -2.94 -5.86
N GLU A 42 3.17 -2.08 -5.00
CA GLU A 42 3.69 -1.86 -3.65
C GLU A 42 3.44 -3.07 -2.73
N GLU A 43 2.28 -3.74 -2.86
CA GLU A 43 2.01 -4.99 -2.17
C GLU A 43 2.98 -6.10 -2.60
N GLU A 44 3.20 -6.28 -3.91
CA GLU A 44 4.19 -7.22 -4.44
C GLU A 44 5.61 -6.87 -3.98
N ARG A 45 5.99 -5.60 -4.01
CA ARG A 45 7.30 -5.13 -3.55
C ARG A 45 7.49 -5.45 -2.08
N TRP A 46 6.47 -5.19 -1.25
CA TRP A 46 6.50 -5.52 0.15
C TRP A 46 6.66 -7.03 0.35
N HIS A 47 5.84 -7.86 -0.31
CA HIS A 47 5.97 -9.32 -0.21
C HIS A 47 7.35 -9.84 -0.66
N LYS A 48 7.97 -9.20 -1.66
CA LYS A 48 9.31 -9.58 -2.14
C LYS A 48 10.44 -9.09 -1.21
N CYS A 49 10.29 -7.90 -0.61
CA CYS A 49 11.32 -7.27 0.22
C CYS A 49 11.22 -7.60 1.72
N THR A 50 10.06 -8.08 2.17
CA THR A 50 9.83 -8.63 3.52
C THR A 50 9.53 -10.11 3.36
N PRO A 51 10.56 -10.97 3.25
CA PRO A 51 10.33 -12.41 3.34
C PRO A 51 9.67 -12.70 4.69
N ASP A 52 8.82 -13.72 4.76
CA ASP A 52 8.01 -14.14 5.92
C ASP A 52 8.77 -14.41 7.24
N SER A 53 10.06 -14.06 7.34
CA SER A 53 10.85 -14.15 8.56
C SER A 53 10.35 -13.27 9.71
N GLU A 54 9.50 -12.27 9.45
CA GLU A 54 8.79 -11.54 10.52
C GLU A 54 7.52 -12.24 11.03
N ILE A 55 6.95 -13.19 10.28
CA ILE A 55 5.76 -13.96 10.70
C ILE A 55 6.14 -15.05 11.72
N TYR A 56 7.42 -15.46 11.78
CA TYR A 56 7.93 -16.48 12.70
C TYR A 56 8.68 -15.93 13.94
N ARG A 57 8.52 -14.65 14.30
CA ARG A 57 8.78 -14.24 15.70
C ARG A 57 7.58 -14.68 16.55
N GLN A 58 7.47 -15.99 16.74
CA GLN A 58 6.71 -16.54 17.85
C GLN A 58 7.22 -15.87 19.14
N PRO A 59 6.35 -15.51 20.10
CA PRO A 59 6.84 -15.15 21.42
C PRO A 59 7.65 -16.33 21.94
N ALA A 60 8.90 -16.06 22.31
CA ALA A 60 9.73 -17.04 23.01
C ALA A 60 8.95 -17.51 24.25
N VAL A 61 8.61 -18.80 24.29
CA VAL A 61 8.10 -19.49 25.48
C VAL A 61 9.27 -19.70 26.45
#